data_AF-A0A3C1LY83-F1
#
_entry.id   AF-A0A3C1LY83-F1
#
_cell.length_a   1.000
_cell.length_b   1.000
_cell.length_c   1.000
_cell.angle_alpha   90.00
_cell.angle_beta   90.00
_cell.angle_gamma   90.00
#
_symmetry.space_group_name_H-M   'P 1'
#
loop_
_entity.id
_entity.type
_entity.pdbx_description
1 polymer ?
#
loop_
_entity_poly.entity_id
_entity_poly.type
_entity_poly.pdbx_seq_one_letter_code
_entity_poly.pdbx_strand_id
1 'polypeptide(L)' 'NRTWKPNVKRVKAIVDGTPCHLYACTRCIRSNKVTRAI' A
#
# COMPACT_ATOMS: atom_id res chain seq x y z
N ASN A 1 7.72 -16.88 -20.32
CA ASN A 1 6.66 -16.07 -19.67
C ASN A 1 7.25 -15.42 -18.40
N ARG A 2 7.46 -14.09 -18.36
CA ARG A 2 8.10 -13.39 -17.22
C ARG A 2 7.06 -12.58 -16.44
N THR A 3 6.82 -12.95 -15.19
CA THR A 3 5.96 -12.17 -14.29
C THR A 3 6.76 -11.03 -13.69
N TRP A 4 6.36 -9.79 -13.97
CA TRP A 4 6.95 -8.61 -13.35
C TRP A 4 6.35 -8.43 -11.96
N LYS A 5 7.19 -8.59 -10.93
CA LYS A 5 6.75 -8.37 -9.55
C LYS A 5 6.39 -6.89 -9.35
N PRO A 6 5.22 -6.57 -8.78
CA PRO A 6 4.89 -5.19 -8.44
C PRO A 6 5.88 -4.66 -7.38
N ASN A 7 6.15 -3.36 -7.40
CA ASN A 7 6.96 -2.72 -6.37
C ASN A 7 6.10 -2.55 -5.11
N VAL A 8 6.20 -3.53 -4.21
CA VAL A 8 5.46 -3.55 -2.93
C VAL A 8 6.33 -2.94 -1.84
N LYS A 9 5.77 -2.02 -1.06
CA LYS A 9 6.44 -1.34 0.04
C LYS A 9 5.61 -1.46 1.32
N ARG A 10 6.28 -1.50 2.46
CA ARG A 10 5.64 -1.43 3.77
C ARG A 10 5.28 0.01 4.06
N VAL A 11 4.00 0.28 4.36
CA VAL A 11 3.48 1.61 4.66
C VAL A 11 2.63 1.58 5.92
N LYS A 12 2.54 2.71 6.63
CA LYS A 12 1.56 2.93 7.68
C LYS A 12 0.28 3.44 7.03
N ALA A 13 -0.80 2.70 7.18
CA ALA A 13 -2.09 3.02 6.57
C ALA A 13 -3.20 2.88 7.59
N ILE A 14 -4.27 3.64 7.40
CA ILE A 14 -5.50 3.47 8.18
C ILE A 14 -6.33 2.38 7.51
N VAL A 15 -6.54 1.28 8.24
CA VAL A 15 -7.48 0.21 7.84
C VAL A 15 -8.57 0.20 8.90
N ASP A 16 -9.82 0.40 8.49
CA ASP A 16 -10.98 0.39 9.38
C ASP A 16 -10.84 1.31 10.61
N GLY A 17 -10.22 2.48 10.43
CA GLY A 17 -10.00 3.47 11.48
C GLY A 17 -8.79 3.23 12.38
N THR A 18 -8.08 2.10 12.22
CA THR A 18 -6.88 1.78 13.01
C THR A 18 -5.61 1.95 12.17
N PRO A 19 -4.56 2.61 12.67
CA PRO A 19 -3.28 2.68 11.98
C PRO A 19 -2.56 1.33 12.04
N CYS A 20 -2.39 0.70 10.87
CA CYS A 20 -1.71 -0.58 10.71
C CYS A 20 -0.53 -0.46 9.73
N HIS A 21 0.46 -1.34 9.90
CA HIS A 21 1.52 -1.49 8.90
C HIS A 21 1.11 -2.56 7.90
N LEU A 22 0.99 -2.18 6.62
CA LEU A 22 0.61 -3.10 5.56
C LEU A 22 1.53 -2.98 4.34
N TYR A 23 1.53 -4.04 3.53
CA TYR A 23 2.24 -4.07 2.26
C TYR A 23 1.35 -3.52 1.16
N ALA A 24 1.71 -2.37 0.62
CA ALA A 24 0.99 -1.73 -0.47
C ALA A 24 1.85 -1.64 -1.73
N CYS A 25 1.23 -1.85 -2.88
CA CYS A 25 1.88 -1.64 -4.16
C CYS A 25 2.05 -0.13 -4.42
N THR A 26 3.16 0.31 -5.04
CA THR A 26 3.36 1.74 -5.38
C THR A 26 2.24 2.32 -6.23
N ARG A 27 1.63 1.50 -7.10
CA ARG A 27 0.45 1.87 -7.88
C ARG A 27 -0.78 2.15 -7.01
N CYS A 28 -0.98 1.33 -5.98
CA CYS A 28 -2.08 1.41 -5.02
C CYS A 28 -1.98 2.69 -4.18
N ILE A 29 -0.76 3.01 -3.76
CA ILE A 29 -0.42 4.25 -3.06
C ILE A 29 -0.69 5.46 -3.97
N ARG A 30 -0.25 5.42 -5.22
CA ARG A 30 -0.43 6.53 -6.18
C ARG A 30 -1.89 6.77 -6.56
N SER A 31 -2.70 5.72 -6.56
CA SER A 31 -4.14 5.80 -6.84
C SER A 31 -4.98 6.14 -5.61
N ASN A 32 -4.38 6.52 -4.48
CA ASN A 32 -5.07 6.81 -3.22
C ASN A 32 -6.02 5.70 -2.74
N LYS A 33 -5.80 4.45 -3.16
CA LYS A 33 -6.57 3.29 -2.68
C LYS A 33 -6.20 2.90 -1.24
N VAL A 34 -5.07 3.40 -0.77
CA VAL A 34 -4.56 3.16 0.58
C VAL A 34 -4.39 4.52 1.25
N THR A 35 -5.22 4.81 2.24
CA THR A 35 -5.13 6.04 3.02
C THR A 35 -3.93 5.91 3.96
N ARG A 36 -2.87 6.67 3.67
CA ARG A 36 -1.72 6.74 4.57
C ARG A 36 -2.17 7.39 5.86
N ALA A 37 -1.82 6.78 6.99
CA ALA A 37 -1.88 7.46 8.27
C ALA A 37 -0.70 8.44 8.28
N ILE A 38 -0.96 9.72 8.01
CA ILE A 38 0.01 10.79 8.22
C ILE A 38 0.36 10.84 9.70
#